data_AF-A0A258RFT6-F1
#
_entry.id   AF-A0A258RFT6-F1
#
_cell.length_a   1.000
_cell.length_b   1.000
_cell.length_c   1.000
_cell.angle_alpha   90.00
_cell.angle_beta   90.00
_cell.angle_gamma   90.00
#
_symmetry.space_group_name_H-M   'P 1'
#
loop_
_entity.id
_entity.type
_entity.pdbx_description
1 polymer ?
#
loop_
_entity_poly.entity_id
_entity_poly.type
_entity_poly.pdbx_seq_one_letter_code
_entity_poly.pdbx_strand_id
1 'polypeptide(L)'
;MSDLDTLIPTALTVSVAGEMLAIKPLKVGQMPAFLRAISPVMQQITATDIDWLALFGERGEDLLSAISIAVGKPRSWVDDLAADEAILLAAKVIEVNADFFTRQVIPKLDVLLATTKLPQVAAGSTPSST
;
A
#
# COMPACT_ATOMS: atom_id res chain seq x y z
N MET A 1 -15.11 1.65 -27.65
CA MET A 1 -13.94 1.54 -26.76
C MET A 1 -14.41 0.67 -25.61
N SER A 2 -13.88 -0.55 -25.56
CA SER A 2 -14.47 -1.67 -24.82
C SER A 2 -14.11 -1.60 -23.33
N ASP A 3 -15.00 -2.06 -22.47
CA ASP A 3 -14.85 -2.20 -21.00
C ASP A 3 -13.60 -2.98 -20.53
N LEU A 4 -12.82 -3.51 -21.47
CA LEU A 4 -11.54 -4.19 -21.25
C LEU A 4 -10.41 -3.21 -20.90
N ASP A 5 -10.47 -1.95 -21.36
CA ASP A 5 -9.50 -0.91 -20.98
C ASP A 5 -9.65 -0.52 -19.50
N THR A 6 -10.81 -0.79 -18.89
CA THR A 6 -11.11 -0.57 -17.47
C THR A 6 -10.51 -1.66 -16.57
N LEU A 7 -9.96 -2.74 -17.15
CA LEU A 7 -9.43 -3.90 -16.40
C LEU A 7 -7.90 -3.91 -16.28
N ILE A 8 -7.20 -3.04 -17.00
CA ILE A 8 -5.74 -2.96 -16.93
C ILE A 8 -5.38 -1.83 -15.98
N PRO A 9 -4.82 -2.11 -14.79
CA PRO A 9 -4.35 -1.04 -13.93
C PRO A 9 -3.30 -0.21 -14.68
N THR A 10 -3.59 1.08 -14.85
CA THR A 10 -2.73 2.02 -15.58
C THR A 10 -1.40 2.13 -14.86
N ALA A 11 -0.35 1.58 -15.47
CA ALA A 11 0.99 1.75 -14.95
C ALA A 11 1.42 3.22 -15.14
N LEU A 12 1.87 3.86 -14.08
CA LEU A 12 2.41 5.21 -14.15
C LEU A 12 3.92 5.13 -14.37
N THR A 13 4.42 5.72 -15.44
CA THR A 13 5.87 5.77 -15.70
C THR A 13 6.50 6.95 -14.97
N VAL A 14 7.63 6.70 -14.32
CA VAL A 14 8.45 7.71 -13.64
C VAL A 14 9.92 7.48 -13.98
N SER A 15 10.68 8.55 -14.17
CA SER A 15 12.13 8.48 -14.35
C SER A 15 12.79 8.57 -12.97
N VAL A 16 13.54 7.54 -12.58
CA VAL A 16 14.26 7.46 -11.29
C VAL A 16 15.59 6.76 -11.52
N ALA A 17 16.69 7.26 -10.96
CA ALA A 17 18.04 6.71 -11.12
C ALA A 17 18.45 6.52 -12.60
N GLY A 18 17.98 7.41 -13.48
CA GLY A 18 18.22 7.34 -14.93
C GLY A 18 17.49 6.20 -15.66
N GLU A 19 16.61 5.45 -14.99
CA GLU A 19 15.74 4.44 -15.63
C GLU A 19 14.27 4.87 -15.64
N MET A 20 13.54 4.52 -16.72
CA MET A 20 12.08 4.62 -16.72
C MET A 20 11.48 3.42 -16.01
N LEU A 21 10.85 3.69 -14.86
CA LEU A 21 10.19 2.69 -14.05
C LEU A 21 8.67 2.78 -14.22
N ALA A 22 8.03 1.64 -14.47
CA ALA A 22 6.57 1.54 -14.54
C ALA A 22 6.00 1.13 -13.18
N ILE A 23 5.40 2.08 -12.47
CA ILE A 23 4.75 1.88 -11.17
C ILE A 23 3.38 1.26 -11.40
N LYS A 24 3.15 0.08 -10.82
CA LYS A 24 1.92 -0.69 -10.96
C LYS A 24 1.27 -0.88 -9.59
N PRO A 25 -0.06 -1.08 -9.53
CA PRO A 25 -0.70 -1.49 -8.29
C PRO A 25 -0.10 -2.76 -7.70
N LEU A 26 -0.07 -2.83 -6.37
CA LEU A 26 0.44 -3.97 -5.62
C LEU A 26 -0.26 -5.26 -6.02
N LYS A 27 0.53 -6.29 -6.31
CA LYS A 27 0.01 -7.64 -6.51
C LYS A 27 -0.40 -8.24 -5.16
N VAL A 28 -1.33 -9.19 -5.20
CA VAL A 28 -1.80 -9.93 -4.00
C VAL A 28 -0.63 -10.52 -3.20
N GLY A 29 0.39 -11.08 -3.87
CA GLY A 29 1.57 -11.62 -3.20
C GLY A 29 2.48 -10.58 -2.54
N GLN A 30 2.40 -9.31 -2.95
CA GLN A 30 3.16 -8.20 -2.36
C GLN A 30 2.45 -7.58 -1.15
N MET A 31 1.11 -7.67 -1.09
CA MET A 31 0.32 -7.00 -0.04
C MET A 31 0.73 -7.37 1.39
N PRO A 32 0.92 -8.66 1.77
CA PRO A 32 1.26 -8.99 3.15
C PRO A 32 2.60 -8.41 3.61
N ALA A 33 3.59 -8.38 2.72
CA ALA A 33 4.90 -7.83 3.01
C ALA A 33 4.84 -6.30 3.04
N PHE A 34 4.18 -5.68 2.06
CA PHE A 34 4.02 -4.24 1.97
C PHE A 34 3.29 -3.66 3.18
N LEU A 35 2.15 -4.24 3.55
CA LEU A 35 1.36 -3.78 4.70
C LEU A 35 2.15 -3.86 6.00
N ARG A 36 2.89 -4.96 6.21
CA ARG A 36 3.75 -5.11 7.38
C ARG A 36 4.85 -4.04 7.43
N ALA A 37 5.44 -3.73 6.28
CA ALA A 37 6.49 -2.71 6.19
C ALA A 37 5.93 -1.28 6.39
N ILE A 38 4.77 -0.94 5.84
CA ILE A 38 4.26 0.43 5.91
C ILE A 38 3.46 0.73 7.20
N SER A 39 2.96 -0.29 7.90
CA SER A 39 2.13 -0.10 9.12
C SER A 39 2.77 0.79 10.19
N PRO A 40 4.06 0.63 10.56
CA PRO A 40 4.71 1.48 11.55
C PRO A 40 4.75 2.96 11.16
N VAL A 41 4.99 3.23 9.86
CA VAL A 41 5.01 4.58 9.29
C VAL A 41 3.61 5.21 9.38
N MET A 42 2.56 4.45 9.02
CA MET A 42 1.18 4.94 9.09
C MET A 42 0.76 5.31 10.52
N GLN A 43 1.17 4.52 11.51
CA GLN A 43 0.84 4.79 12.93
C GLN A 43 1.43 6.13 13.42
N GLN A 44 2.62 6.50 12.96
CA GLN A 44 3.25 7.77 13.30
C GLN A 44 2.63 8.96 12.54
N ILE A 45 2.25 8.78 11.27
CA ILE A 45 1.66 9.87 10.46
C ILE A 45 0.21 10.18 10.89
N THR A 46 -0.50 9.21 11.47
CA THR A 46 -1.85 9.43 12.02
C THR A 46 -1.88 10.21 13.34
N ALA A 47 -0.73 10.56 13.90
CA ALA A 47 -0.64 11.41 15.08
C ALA A 47 -1.03 12.87 14.76
N THR A 48 -1.52 13.61 15.75
CA THR A 48 -2.01 15.00 15.59
C THR A 48 -0.92 15.95 15.10
N ASP A 49 0.33 15.72 15.50
CA ASP A 49 1.52 16.40 14.98
C ASP A 49 2.49 15.35 14.44
N ILE A 50 2.92 15.52 13.18
CA ILE A 50 3.88 14.61 12.53
C ILE A 50 5.29 15.08 12.90
N ASP A 51 6.00 14.30 13.72
CA ASP A 51 7.43 14.46 13.90
C ASP A 51 8.18 13.87 12.70
N TRP A 52 8.48 14.73 11.73
CA TRP A 52 9.20 14.35 10.52
C TRP A 52 10.60 13.80 10.80
N LEU A 53 11.30 14.31 11.82
CA LEU A 53 12.65 13.86 12.14
C LEU A 53 12.61 12.45 12.73
N ALA A 54 11.68 12.19 13.66
CA ALA A 54 11.47 10.86 14.22
C ALA A 54 10.94 9.87 13.16
N LEU A 55 10.06 10.31 12.26
CA LEU A 55 9.53 9.47 11.19
C LEU A 55 10.66 8.99 10.25
N PHE A 56 11.47 9.90 9.74
CA PHE A 56 12.59 9.52 8.86
C PHE A 56 13.73 8.83 9.63
N GLY A 57 14.02 9.28 10.85
CA GLY A 57 15.11 8.73 11.66
C GLY A 57 14.82 7.33 12.22
N GLU A 58 13.58 7.03 12.58
CA GLU A 58 13.22 5.76 13.22
C GLU A 58 12.43 4.79 12.35
N ARG A 59 11.72 5.27 11.31
CA ARG A 59 10.90 4.46 10.40
C ARG A 59 11.26 4.64 8.93
N GLY A 60 12.34 5.36 8.63
CA GLY A 60 12.85 5.49 7.26
C GLY A 60 13.09 4.12 6.62
N GLU A 61 13.68 3.17 7.35
CA GLU A 61 13.93 1.82 6.85
C GLU A 61 12.66 1.04 6.50
N ASP A 62 11.61 1.20 7.30
CA ASP A 62 10.29 0.59 7.07
C ASP A 62 9.65 1.16 5.80
N LEU A 63 9.70 2.48 5.63
CA LEU A 63 9.19 3.18 4.45
C LEU A 63 9.93 2.73 3.18
N LEU A 64 11.26 2.73 3.21
CA LEU A 64 12.05 2.38 2.06
C LEU A 64 11.94 0.87 1.71
N SER A 65 11.74 0.01 2.71
CA SER A 65 11.39 -1.40 2.50
C SER A 65 10.03 -1.56 1.81
N ALA A 66 9.03 -0.77 2.20
CA ALA A 66 7.72 -0.77 1.54
C ALA A 66 7.83 -0.32 0.07
N ILE A 67 8.66 0.69 -0.22
CA ILE A 67 8.93 1.15 -1.59
C ILE A 67 9.58 0.03 -2.41
N SER A 68 10.62 -0.62 -1.90
CA SER A 68 11.29 -1.76 -2.54
C SER A 68 10.29 -2.86 -2.92
N ILE A 69 9.38 -3.21 -2.01
CA ILE A 69 8.33 -4.19 -2.26
C ILE A 69 7.38 -3.73 -3.36
N ALA A 70 6.92 -2.48 -3.32
CA ALA A 70 5.96 -1.94 -4.27
C ALA A 70 6.51 -1.89 -5.70
N VAL A 71 7.77 -1.48 -5.85
CA VAL A 71 8.41 -1.29 -7.16
C VAL A 71 9.12 -2.55 -7.67
N GLY A 72 9.30 -3.55 -6.82
CA GLY A 72 9.95 -4.82 -7.18
C GLY A 72 11.45 -4.69 -7.43
N LYS A 73 12.10 -3.71 -6.81
CA LYS A 73 13.57 -3.49 -6.87
C LYS A 73 14.20 -3.91 -5.56
N PRO A 74 15.46 -4.38 -5.54
CA PRO A 74 16.16 -4.74 -4.32
C PRO A 74 16.31 -3.51 -3.39
N ARG A 75 16.36 -3.75 -2.08
CA ARG A 75 16.49 -2.68 -1.06
C ARG A 75 17.71 -1.79 -1.32
N SER A 76 18.84 -2.38 -1.68
CA SER A 76 20.08 -1.67 -2.00
C SER A 76 19.92 -0.69 -3.18
N TRP A 77 19.08 -1.00 -4.17
CA TRP A 77 18.81 -0.08 -5.27
C TRP A 77 18.01 1.15 -4.79
N VAL A 78 17.13 0.97 -3.82
CA VAL A 78 16.37 2.07 -3.19
C VAL A 78 17.29 2.92 -2.29
N ASP A 79 18.26 2.28 -1.62
CA ASP A 79 19.24 2.97 -0.75
C ASP A 79 20.18 3.90 -1.52
N ASP A 80 20.49 3.54 -2.77
CA ASP A 80 21.36 4.32 -3.65
C ASP A 80 20.64 5.52 -4.32
N LEU A 81 19.33 5.68 -4.10
CA LEU A 81 18.57 6.79 -4.68
C LEU A 81 18.94 8.12 -4.02
N ALA A 82 18.97 9.18 -4.84
CA ALA A 82 18.96 10.52 -4.30
C ALA A 82 17.65 10.76 -3.51
N ALA A 83 17.72 11.58 -2.44
CA ALA A 83 16.60 11.76 -1.53
C ALA A 83 15.35 12.32 -2.24
N ASP A 84 15.51 13.23 -3.20
CA ASP A 84 14.44 13.79 -4.02
C ASP A 84 13.81 12.74 -4.94
N GLU A 85 14.62 11.86 -5.53
CA GLU A 85 14.14 10.74 -6.34
C GLU A 85 13.37 9.71 -5.49
N ALA A 86 13.85 9.42 -4.28
CA ALA A 86 13.17 8.52 -3.34
C ALA A 86 11.80 9.09 -2.91
N ILE A 87 11.72 10.39 -2.64
CA ILE A 87 10.46 11.08 -2.31
C ILE A 87 9.49 11.03 -3.50
N LEU A 88 9.97 11.33 -4.71
CA LEU A 88 9.16 11.23 -5.93
C LEU A 88 8.62 9.81 -6.12
N LEU A 89 9.48 8.81 -5.96
CA LEU A 89 9.10 7.41 -6.10
C LEU A 89 8.04 7.00 -5.06
N ALA A 90 8.22 7.38 -3.80
CA ALA A 90 7.26 7.13 -2.73
C ALA A 90 5.89 7.73 -3.04
N ALA A 91 5.86 9.00 -3.48
CA ALA A 91 4.62 9.68 -3.86
C ALA A 91 3.90 8.94 -4.99
N LYS A 92 4.63 8.49 -6.02
CA LYS A 92 4.06 7.75 -7.15
C LYS A 92 3.55 6.36 -6.75
N VAL A 93 4.25 5.67 -5.86
CA VAL A 93 3.78 4.40 -5.28
C VAL A 93 2.46 4.61 -4.52
N ILE A 94 2.36 5.64 -3.69
CA ILE A 94 1.13 5.95 -2.95
C ILE A 94 -0.01 6.31 -3.90
N GLU A 95 0.25 7.19 -4.88
CA GLU A 95 -0.73 7.62 -5.89
C GLU A 95 -1.37 6.42 -6.61
N VAL A 96 -0.55 5.54 -7.20
CA VAL A 96 -1.02 4.38 -7.96
C VAL A 96 -1.78 3.38 -7.08
N ASN A 97 -1.31 3.16 -5.84
CA ASN A 97 -1.92 2.18 -4.95
C ASN A 97 -3.19 2.71 -4.27
N ALA A 98 -3.23 3.95 -3.81
CA ALA A 98 -4.42 4.56 -3.23
C ALA A 98 -5.55 4.65 -4.25
N ASP A 99 -5.24 5.02 -5.51
CA ASP A 99 -6.24 5.08 -6.59
C ASP A 99 -6.83 3.68 -6.88
N PHE A 100 -5.98 2.64 -6.91
CA PHE A 100 -6.44 1.26 -7.07
C PHE A 100 -7.36 0.81 -5.92
N PHE A 101 -6.99 1.06 -4.67
CA PHE A 101 -7.80 0.64 -3.51
C PHE A 101 -9.14 1.38 -3.47
N THR A 102 -9.14 2.70 -3.65
CA THR A 102 -10.35 3.53 -3.55
C THR A 102 -11.29 3.37 -4.73
N ARG A 103 -10.77 3.21 -5.96
CA ARG A 103 -11.61 3.12 -7.16
C ARG A 103 -11.98 1.71 -7.57
N GLN A 104 -11.18 0.70 -7.21
CA GLN A 104 -11.37 -0.66 -7.72
C GLN A 104 -11.64 -1.70 -6.63
N VAL A 105 -10.93 -1.64 -5.50
CA VAL A 105 -11.04 -2.69 -4.46
C VAL A 105 -12.24 -2.43 -3.53
N ILE A 106 -12.29 -1.26 -2.89
CA ILE A 106 -13.33 -0.93 -1.91
C ILE A 106 -14.75 -1.07 -2.51
N PRO A 107 -15.06 -0.50 -3.69
CA PRO A 107 -16.41 -0.62 -4.25
C PRO A 107 -16.83 -2.08 -4.50
N LYS A 108 -15.89 -2.94 -4.95
CA LYS A 108 -16.17 -4.36 -5.20
C LYS A 108 -16.41 -5.12 -3.89
N LEU A 109 -15.63 -4.83 -2.85
CA LEU A 109 -15.81 -5.41 -1.53
C LEU A 109 -17.12 -4.96 -0.89
N ASP A 110 -17.46 -3.67 -0.98
CA ASP A 110 -18.72 -3.13 -0.48
C ASP A 110 -19.93 -3.78 -1.16
N VAL A 111 -19.88 -3.95 -2.49
CA VAL A 111 -20.93 -4.67 -3.23
C VAL A 111 -21.01 -6.13 -2.79
N LEU A 112 -19.88 -6.83 -2.63
CA LEU A 112 -19.85 -8.21 -2.15
C LEU A 112 -20.41 -8.34 -0.72
N LEU A 113 -20.06 -7.43 0.19
CA LEU A 113 -20.54 -7.44 1.57
C LEU A 113 -22.01 -7.03 1.68
N ALA A 114 -22.49 -6.11 0.82
CA ALA A 114 -23.89 -5.71 0.77
C ALA A 114 -24.81 -6.81 0.18
N THR A 115 -24.29 -7.60 -0.76
CA THR A 115 -25.02 -8.73 -1.38
C THR A 115 -24.95 -10.01 -0.53
N THR A 116 -23.93 -10.15 0.31
CA THR A 116 -23.80 -11.26 1.25
C THR A 116 -24.44 -10.86 2.58
N LYS A 117 -25.70 -11.25 2.84
CA LYS A 117 -26.23 -11.28 4.22
C LYS A 117 -25.44 -12.31 5.01
N LEU A 118 -24.28 -11.93 5.55
CA LEU A 118 -23.55 -12.73 6.51
C LEU A 118 -24.48 -12.98 7.69
N PRO A 119 -24.76 -14.24 8.08
CA PRO A 119 -25.45 -14.50 9.33
C PRO A 119 -24.63 -13.85 10.44
N GLN A 120 -25.25 -12.98 11.25
CA GLN A 120 -24.67 -12.61 12.54
C GLN A 120 -24.40 -13.93 13.26
N VAL A 121 -23.12 -14.27 13.45
CA VAL A 121 -22.74 -15.32 14.38
C VAL A 121 -23.15 -14.78 15.73
N ALA A 122 -24.33 -15.20 16.21
CA ALA A 122 -24.77 -14.92 17.56
C ALA A 122 -23.64 -15.38 18.49
N ALA A 123 -23.15 -14.47 19.32
CA ALA A 123 -22.20 -14.78 20.38
C ALA A 123 -22.84 -15.84 21.28
N GLY A 124 -22.54 -17.11 20.99
CA GLY A 124 -22.95 -18.24 21.79
C GLY A 124 -22.17 -18.19 23.10
N SER A 125 -22.80 -17.64 24.13
CA SER A 125 -22.38 -17.79 25.52
C SER A 125 -22.24 -19.29 25.81
N THR A 126 -21.03 -19.80 25.94
CA THR A 126 -20.82 -21.12 26.54
C THR A 126 -20.99 -21.00 28.06
N PRO A 127 -21.89 -21.78 28.70
CA PRO A 127 -22.04 -21.79 30.14
C PRO A 127 -20.84 -22.48 30.80
N SER A 128 -20.40 -21.94 31.93
CA SER A 128 -19.46 -22.61 32.84
C SER A 128 -20.10 -23.86 33.44
N SER A 129 -19.38 -24.98 33.42
CA SER A 129 -19.71 -26.15 34.23
C SER A 129 -18.50 -26.60 35.04
N THR A 130 -18.68 -26.47 36.35
CA THR A 130 -18.20 -27.26 37.50
C THR A 130 -16.69 -27.47 37.71
#